data_AF-A0A6L8G8K6-F1
#
_entry.id   AF-A0A6L8G8K6-F1
#
_cell.length_a   1.000
_cell.length_b   1.000
_cell.length_c   1.000
_cell.angle_alpha   90.00
_cell.angle_beta   90.00
_cell.angle_gamma   90.00
#
_symmetry.space_group_name_H-M   'P 1'
#
loop_
_entity.id
_entity.type
_entity.pdbx_description
1 polymer ?
#
loop_
_entity_poly.entity_id
_entity_poly.type
_entity_poly.pdbx_seq_one_letter_code
_entity_poly.pdbx_strand_id
1 'polypeptide(L)'
;MCHPVTMEYVKGKALSRRDLFCGSAAAGAAIVAASVLPTRPLMAQTPSRVIDVTHTLTHDFPTYFGEQQFFDEQIFNYAEHSFNLKEIRVNEHTGTHIDVPLHFTDGGTSVDEVPVQSLVCPLAIVDIRENADDNPDANVTPCDQA
;
A
#
# COMPACT_ATOMS: atom_id res chain seq x y z
N MET A 1 -6.54 -3.04 9.43
CA MET A 1 -7.28 -3.82 8.41
C MET A 1 -8.21 -2.89 7.65
N CYS A 2 -8.35 -3.11 6.35
CA CYS A 2 -9.18 -2.28 5.48
C CYS A 2 -10.67 -2.35 5.85
N HIS A 3 -11.40 -1.24 5.61
CA HIS A 3 -12.86 -1.20 5.74
C HIS A 3 -13.52 -2.29 4.86
N PRO A 4 -14.65 -2.92 5.28
CA PRO A 4 -15.30 -3.99 4.52
C PRO A 4 -15.61 -3.64 3.06
N VAL A 5 -16.01 -2.39 2.80
CA VAL A 5 -16.25 -1.92 1.43
C VAL A 5 -14.98 -1.97 0.58
N THR A 6 -13.82 -1.64 1.15
CA THR A 6 -12.53 -1.72 0.47
C THR A 6 -12.15 -3.17 0.20
N MET A 7 -12.36 -4.06 1.18
CA MET A 7 -12.09 -5.49 1.02
C MET A 7 -12.94 -6.09 -0.11
N GLU A 8 -14.24 -5.80 -0.12
CA GLU A 8 -15.15 -6.29 -1.16
C GLU A 8 -14.86 -5.69 -2.54
N TYR A 9 -14.46 -4.41 -2.61
CA TYR A 9 -14.02 -3.78 -3.85
C TYR A 9 -12.76 -4.45 -4.41
N VAL A 10 -11.74 -4.70 -3.58
CA VAL A 10 -10.50 -5.37 -3.99
C VAL A 10 -10.78 -6.79 -4.46
N LYS A 11 -11.56 -7.57 -3.71
CA LYS A 11 -12.00 -8.91 -4.11
C LYS A 11 -12.78 -8.90 -5.43
N GLY A 12 -13.69 -7.94 -5.60
CA GLY A 12 -14.51 -7.79 -6.82
C GLY A 12 -13.72 -7.34 -8.06
N LYS A 13 -12.53 -6.75 -7.86
CA LYS A 13 -11.61 -6.33 -8.94
C LYS A 13 -10.55 -7.38 -9.27
N ALA A 14 -10.48 -8.48 -8.52
CA ALA A 14 -9.66 -9.63 -8.87
C ALA A 14 -10.19 -10.23 -10.18
N LEU A 15 -9.53 -9.87 -11.29
CA LEU A 15 -9.93 -10.32 -12.62
C LEU A 15 -9.86 -11.85 -12.69
N SER A 16 -11.02 -12.50 -12.83
CA SER A 16 -11.05 -13.91 -13.16
C SER A 16 -10.53 -14.11 -14.57
N ARG A 17 -9.82 -15.22 -14.82
CA ARG A 17 -9.45 -15.63 -16.20
C ARG A 17 -10.66 -15.70 -17.13
N ARG A 18 -11.88 -15.86 -16.59
CA ARG A 18 -13.15 -15.80 -17.34
C ARG A 18 -13.51 -14.40 -17.85
N ASP A 19 -13.27 -13.35 -17.06
CA ASP A 19 -13.64 -11.98 -17.42
C ASP A 19 -12.75 -11.45 -18.56
N LEU A 20 -11.50 -11.93 -18.63
CA LEU A 20 -10.57 -11.65 -19.71
C LEU A 20 -11.04 -12.16 -21.09
N PHE A 21 -11.81 -13.27 -21.11
CA PHE A 21 -12.35 -13.85 -22.36
C PHE A 21 -13.76 -13.37 -22.71
N CYS A 22 -14.53 -12.84 -21.75
CA CYS A 22 -15.82 -12.20 -22.04
C CYS A 22 -15.67 -10.73 -22.50
N GLY A 23 -14.61 -10.03 -22.07
CA GLY A 23 -14.34 -8.64 -22.47
C GLY A 23 -13.90 -8.44 -23.92
N SER A 24 -13.42 -9.48 -24.61
CA SER A 24 -12.93 -9.41 -25.99
C SER A 24 -14.04 -9.46 -27.05
N ALA A 25 -15.30 -9.68 -26.67
CA ALA A 25 -16.42 -9.79 -27.62
C ALA A 25 -17.17 -8.47 -27.89
N ALA A 26 -16.87 -7.35 -27.20
CA ALA A 26 -17.70 -6.14 -27.28
C ALA A 26 -16.96 -4.80 -27.45
N ALA A 27 -15.69 -4.79 -27.87
CA ALA A 27 -14.93 -3.55 -28.11
C ALA A 27 -14.46 -3.38 -29.57
N GLY A 28 -15.26 -3.89 -30.52
CA GLY A 28 -15.15 -3.50 -31.93
C GLY A 28 -15.95 -2.22 -32.16
N ALA A 29 -15.24 -1.12 -32.40
CA ALA A 29 -15.72 0.21 -32.78
C ALA A 29 -16.07 1.18 -31.62
N ALA A 30 -15.42 2.36 -31.68
CA ALA A 30 -15.76 3.62 -31.04
C ALA A 30 -15.06 4.00 -29.72
N ILE A 31 -13.73 4.18 -29.72
CA ILE A 31 -13.08 5.35 -29.08
C ILE A 31 -11.85 5.76 -29.91
N VAL A 32 -12.07 6.55 -30.96
CA VAL A 32 -11.03 7.40 -31.55
C VAL A 32 -11.50 8.83 -31.30
N ALA A 33 -10.64 9.67 -30.72
CA ALA A 33 -10.81 11.12 -30.53
C ALA A 33 -11.50 11.61 -29.25
N ALA A 34 -10.94 11.29 -28.08
CA ALA A 34 -11.04 12.20 -26.93
C ALA A 34 -9.66 12.35 -26.26
N SER A 35 -9.09 13.55 -26.41
CA SER A 35 -8.06 14.14 -25.54
C SER A 35 -6.75 13.36 -25.31
N VAL A 36 -5.86 13.40 -26.30
CA VAL A 36 -4.41 13.31 -26.04
C VAL A 36 -3.94 14.69 -25.57
N LEU A 37 -4.28 15.07 -24.34
CA LEU A 37 -3.38 15.97 -23.63
C LEU A 37 -2.15 15.13 -23.29
N PRO A 38 -0.93 15.56 -23.59
CA PRO A 38 0.24 14.89 -23.06
C PRO A 38 0.18 15.08 -21.55
N THR A 39 -0.32 14.07 -20.83
CA THR A 39 0.01 13.90 -19.42
C THR A 39 1.53 13.87 -19.40
N ARG A 40 2.14 14.97 -18.94
CA ARG A 40 3.56 14.95 -18.62
C ARG A 40 3.75 13.74 -17.70
N PRO A 41 4.62 12.78 -18.03
CA PRO A 41 4.88 11.70 -17.10
C PRO A 41 5.31 12.37 -15.80
N LEU A 42 4.58 12.10 -14.71
CA LEU A 42 4.84 12.68 -13.38
C LEU A 42 6.29 12.38 -12.91
N MET A 43 6.95 11.43 -13.57
CA MET A 43 8.38 11.10 -13.54
C MET A 43 9.33 12.22 -14.02
N ALA A 44 8.85 13.34 -14.57
CA ALA A 44 9.72 14.41 -15.07
C ALA A 44 10.33 15.30 -13.95
N GLN A 45 9.88 15.15 -12.71
CA GLN A 45 10.47 15.85 -11.57
C GLN A 45 11.53 14.98 -10.92
N THR A 46 12.79 15.41 -10.97
CA THR A 46 13.85 14.78 -10.18
C THR A 46 13.54 15.02 -8.69
N PRO A 47 13.46 13.97 -7.86
CA PRO A 47 13.27 14.13 -6.43
C PRO A 47 14.38 15.02 -5.87
N SER A 48 14.01 16.14 -5.24
CA SER A 48 14.96 17.09 -4.65
C SER A 48 15.24 16.81 -3.17
N ARG A 49 14.41 15.96 -2.55
CA ARG A 49 14.47 15.65 -1.13
C ARG A 49 13.93 14.24 -0.88
N VAL A 50 14.52 13.58 0.11
CA VAL A 50 14.02 12.33 0.68
C VAL A 50 13.32 12.65 2.00
N ILE A 51 12.12 12.11 2.19
CA ILE A 51 11.33 12.24 3.42
C ILE A 51 11.08 10.84 3.93
N ASP A 52 11.41 10.61 5.19
CA ASP A 52 11.05 9.37 5.88
C ASP A 52 9.57 9.45 6.29
N VAL A 53 8.79 8.44 5.90
CA VAL A 53 7.36 8.29 6.21
C VAL A 53 7.11 7.02 7.04
N THR A 54 8.15 6.47 7.66
CA THR A 54 8.12 5.24 8.46
C THR A 54 8.08 5.58 9.94
N HIS A 55 7.16 4.92 10.67
CA HIS A 55 7.19 4.97 12.13
C HIS A 55 8.17 3.92 12.69
N THR A 56 8.86 4.25 13.78
CA THR A 56 9.69 3.29 14.50
C THR A 56 8.83 2.18 15.10
N LEU A 57 9.21 0.92 14.86
CA LEU A 57 8.58 -0.23 15.50
C LEU A 57 9.06 -0.36 16.96
N THR A 58 8.09 -0.45 17.87
CA THR A 58 8.30 -0.64 19.30
C THR A 58 7.38 -1.74 19.83
N HIS A 59 7.62 -2.23 21.05
CA HIS A 59 6.80 -3.29 21.66
C HIS A 59 5.37 -2.83 21.97
N ASP A 60 5.21 -1.54 22.23
CA ASP A 60 3.96 -0.85 22.52
C ASP A 60 3.34 -0.18 21.28
N PHE A 61 3.86 -0.46 20.08
CA PHE A 61 3.34 0.11 18.85
C PHE A 61 1.86 -0.25 18.68
N PRO A 62 0.96 0.71 18.44
CA PRO A 62 -0.47 0.43 18.28
C PRO A 62 -0.71 -0.54 17.11
N THR A 63 -1.36 -1.66 17.40
CA THR A 63 -1.70 -2.67 16.40
C THR A 63 -3.20 -2.73 16.17
N TYR A 64 -3.61 -3.33 15.05
CA TYR A 64 -5.03 -3.39 14.69
C TYR A 64 -5.88 -4.15 15.72
N PHE A 65 -5.37 -5.26 16.26
CA PHE A 65 -6.09 -6.07 17.25
C PHE A 65 -5.85 -5.61 18.70
N GLY A 66 -5.02 -4.59 18.90
CA GLY A 66 -4.63 -4.10 20.23
C GLY A 66 -3.60 -4.96 20.97
N GLU A 67 -3.21 -6.11 20.40
CA GLU A 67 -2.21 -7.02 20.97
C GLU A 67 -0.80 -6.70 20.46
N GLN A 68 0.24 -7.01 21.24
CA GLN A 68 1.63 -6.84 20.79
C GLN A 68 1.93 -7.73 19.56
N GLN A 69 2.49 -7.13 18.50
CA GLN A 69 2.84 -7.85 17.27
C GLN A 69 4.31 -7.76 16.87
N PHE A 70 5.10 -6.91 17.52
CA PHE A 70 6.55 -6.82 17.34
C PHE A 70 7.29 -7.37 18.56
N PHE A 71 8.22 -8.28 18.31
CA PHE A 71 9.06 -8.92 19.32
C PHE A 71 10.51 -8.89 18.84
N ASP A 72 11.43 -8.55 19.73
CA ASP A 72 12.86 -8.69 19.50
C ASP A 72 13.56 -9.32 20.71
N GLU A 73 14.62 -10.07 20.44
CA GLU A 73 15.46 -10.69 21.46
C GLU A 73 16.93 -10.42 21.14
N GLN A 74 17.69 -9.90 22.10
CA GLN A 74 19.13 -9.67 21.93
C GLN A 74 19.89 -10.98 22.07
N ILE A 75 20.38 -11.51 20.95
CA ILE A 75 21.15 -12.77 20.91
C ILE A 75 22.63 -12.52 21.17
N PHE A 76 23.19 -11.46 20.58
CA PHE A 76 24.60 -11.07 20.77
C PHE A 76 24.71 -9.58 21.09
N ASN A 77 25.52 -9.24 22.09
CA ASN A 77 25.83 -7.85 22.43
C ASN A 77 27.30 -7.49 22.13
N TYR A 78 27.54 -6.21 21.86
CA TYR A 78 28.87 -5.73 21.50
C TYR A 78 29.94 -5.94 22.58
N ALA A 79 29.61 -5.80 23.86
CA ALA A 79 30.59 -5.87 24.95
C ALA A 79 31.26 -7.25 25.04
N GLU A 80 30.50 -8.31 24.81
CA GLU A 80 30.97 -9.70 24.90
C GLU A 80 31.36 -10.27 23.53
N HIS A 81 30.65 -9.88 22.47
CA HIS A 81 30.75 -10.53 21.16
C HIS A 81 31.38 -9.65 20.08
N SER A 82 31.61 -8.36 20.36
CA SER A 82 32.11 -7.36 19.41
C SER A 82 31.19 -7.10 18.21
N PHE A 83 29.92 -7.53 18.26
CA PHE A 83 28.85 -7.16 17.34
C PHE A 83 27.48 -7.22 18.04
N ASN A 84 26.48 -6.55 17.49
CA ASN A 84 25.10 -6.63 17.99
C ASN A 84 24.24 -7.41 17.00
N LEU A 85 23.42 -8.32 17.54
CA LEU A 85 22.43 -9.04 16.77
C LEU A 85 21.19 -9.26 17.61
N LYS A 86 20.03 -8.92 17.03
CA LYS A 86 18.73 -9.27 17.57
C LYS A 86 18.02 -10.24 16.63
N GLU A 87 17.33 -11.22 17.20
CA GLU A 87 16.29 -11.94 16.48
C GLU A 87 15.01 -11.10 16.54
N ILE A 88 14.28 -11.04 15.42
CA ILE A 88 13.05 -10.25 15.30
C ILE A 88 11.93 -11.16 14.82
N ARG A 89 10.77 -11.06 15.46
CA ARG A 89 9.53 -11.68 15.03
C ARG A 89 8.44 -10.60 14.90
N VAL A 90 7.80 -10.55 13.75
CA VAL A 90 6.81 -9.53 13.42
C VAL A 90 5.69 -10.12 12.57
N ASN A 91 4.46 -9.60 12.72
CA ASN A 91 3.35 -9.88 11.81
C ASN A 91 3.45 -8.96 10.57
N GLU A 92 3.17 -9.48 9.38
CA GLU A 92 3.27 -8.77 8.09
C GLU A 92 2.56 -7.39 8.06
N HIS A 93 1.47 -7.23 8.82
CA HIS A 93 0.66 -6.01 8.86
C HIS A 93 0.93 -5.13 10.10
N THR A 94 2.15 -5.17 10.66
CA THR A 94 2.55 -4.37 11.83
C THR A 94 3.27 -3.09 11.41
N GLY A 95 2.88 -1.94 11.96
CA GLY A 95 3.56 -0.66 11.71
C GLY A 95 3.36 -0.12 10.30
N THR A 96 4.36 0.60 9.79
CA THR A 96 4.38 1.03 8.37
C THR A 96 4.74 -0.17 7.49
N HIS A 97 3.76 -0.67 6.71
CA HIS A 97 3.88 -1.91 5.95
C HIS A 97 3.32 -1.76 4.52
N ILE A 98 3.43 -2.83 3.72
CA ILE A 98 2.89 -2.93 2.37
C ILE A 98 1.86 -4.05 2.32
N ASP A 99 0.70 -3.77 1.71
CA ASP A 99 -0.30 -4.78 1.39
C ASP A 99 -0.19 -5.16 -0.09
N VAL A 100 -0.28 -6.46 -0.36
CA VAL A 100 -0.24 -7.03 -1.72
C VAL A 100 -1.55 -7.76 -2.02
N PRO A 101 -1.90 -8.02 -3.30
CA PRO A 101 -3.19 -8.61 -3.65
C PRO A 101 -3.53 -9.90 -2.89
N LEU A 102 -2.53 -10.75 -2.62
CA LEU A 102 -2.71 -12.00 -1.87
C LEU A 102 -3.35 -11.78 -0.48
N HIS A 103 -3.22 -10.59 0.12
CA HIS A 103 -3.82 -10.27 1.41
C HIS A 103 -5.35 -10.44 1.43
N PHE A 104 -6.02 -10.17 0.30
CA PHE A 104 -7.49 -10.30 0.19
C PHE A 104 -7.97 -11.10 -1.03
N THR A 105 -7.07 -11.48 -1.93
CA THR A 105 -7.39 -12.16 -3.19
C THR A 105 -6.80 -13.56 -3.20
N ASP A 106 -7.66 -14.57 -3.28
CA ASP A 106 -7.21 -15.95 -3.47
C ASP A 106 -6.44 -16.08 -4.79
N GLY A 107 -5.24 -16.66 -4.72
CA GLY A 107 -4.29 -16.69 -5.84
C GLY A 107 -3.76 -15.31 -6.27
N GLY A 108 -3.88 -14.28 -5.43
CA GLY A 108 -3.28 -12.97 -5.67
C GLY A 108 -1.75 -12.99 -5.61
N THR A 109 -1.12 -11.98 -6.16
CA THR A 109 0.34 -11.80 -6.16
C THR A 109 0.87 -11.67 -4.72
N SER A 110 1.88 -12.48 -4.37
CA SER A 110 2.59 -12.38 -3.09
C SER A 110 3.64 -11.27 -3.10
N VAL A 111 4.17 -10.90 -1.93
CA VAL A 111 5.10 -9.77 -1.80
C VAL A 111 6.42 -9.97 -2.53
N ASP A 112 6.91 -11.21 -2.60
CA ASP A 112 8.12 -11.60 -3.32
C ASP A 112 7.95 -11.61 -4.84
N GLU A 113 6.71 -11.58 -5.33
CA GLU A 113 6.38 -11.52 -6.76
C GLU A 113 6.16 -10.08 -7.27
N VAL A 114 6.15 -9.08 -6.38
CA VAL A 114 5.95 -7.67 -6.76
C VAL A 114 7.15 -7.17 -7.59
N PRO A 115 6.94 -6.69 -8.84
CA PRO A 115 8.04 -6.14 -9.63
C PRO A 115 8.66 -4.93 -8.94
N VAL A 116 9.99 -4.92 -8.78
CA VAL A 116 10.74 -3.85 -8.09
C VAL A 116 10.45 -2.46 -8.67
N GLN A 117 10.22 -2.38 -9.98
CA GLN A 117 9.89 -1.12 -10.66
C GLN A 117 8.56 -0.52 -10.20
N SER A 118 7.65 -1.32 -9.62
CA SER A 118 6.38 -0.84 -9.09
C SER A 118 6.52 -0.19 -7.70
N LEU A 119 7.62 -0.47 -6.98
CA LEU A 119 7.92 0.11 -5.66
C LEU A 119 8.43 1.56 -5.75
N VAL A 120 8.71 2.05 -6.96
CA VAL A 120 9.08 3.45 -7.21
C VAL A 120 8.06 4.03 -8.18
N CYS A 121 7.12 4.79 -7.64
CA CYS A 121 6.02 5.37 -8.41
C CYS A 121 5.82 6.84 -8.03
N PRO A 122 5.13 7.62 -8.88
CA PRO A 122 4.72 8.95 -8.49
C PRO A 122 3.69 8.87 -7.35
N LEU A 123 3.73 9.85 -6.45
CA LEU A 123 2.78 9.99 -5.35
C LEU A 123 1.96 11.27 -5.54
N ALA A 124 0.67 11.22 -5.18
CA ALA A 124 -0.17 12.39 -4.96
C ALA A 124 -0.55 12.45 -3.47
N ILE A 125 -0.67 13.66 -2.92
CA ILE A 125 -1.11 13.89 -1.54
C ILE A 125 -2.49 14.53 -1.61
N VAL A 126 -3.50 13.82 -1.11
CA VAL A 126 -4.84 14.35 -0.89
C VAL A 126 -4.94 14.74 0.59
N ASP A 127 -5.01 16.03 0.87
CA ASP A 127 -5.02 16.55 2.24
C ASP A 127 -6.45 16.68 2.77
N ILE A 128 -6.81 15.83 3.73
CA ILE A 128 -8.11 15.83 4.41
C ILE A 128 -8.00 16.14 5.91
N ARG A 129 -6.86 16.71 6.36
CA ARG A 129 -6.57 16.85 7.80
C ARG A 129 -7.66 17.63 8.54
N GLU A 130 -8.12 18.75 8.00
CA GLU A 130 -9.18 19.55 8.63
C GLU A 130 -10.48 18.75 8.81
N ASN A 131 -10.90 18.01 7.77
CA ASN A 131 -12.10 17.17 7.84
C ASN A 131 -11.95 16.02 8.87
N ALA A 132 -10.75 15.44 8.96
CA ALA A 132 -10.46 14.35 9.88
C ALA A 132 -10.33 14.80 11.35
N ASP A 133 -9.87 16.03 11.59
CA ASP A 133 -9.82 16.65 12.92
C ASP A 133 -11.24 16.86 13.48
N ASP A 134 -12.19 17.24 12.62
CA ASP A 134 -13.59 17.45 13.00
C ASP A 134 -14.40 16.15 13.08
N ASN A 135 -14.10 15.16 12.24
CA ASN A 135 -14.81 13.89 12.16
C ASN A 135 -13.86 12.69 11.99
N PRO A 136 -13.73 11.79 12.99
CA PRO A 136 -12.87 10.62 12.89
C PRO A 136 -13.28 9.63 11.79
N ASP A 137 -14.53 9.70 11.31
CA ASP A 137 -15.07 8.89 10.21
C ASP A 137 -15.13 9.67 8.88
N ALA A 138 -14.32 10.73 8.72
CA ALA A 138 -14.23 11.48 7.47
C ALA A 138 -13.83 10.57 6.31
N ASN A 139 -14.58 10.65 5.21
CA ASN A 139 -14.33 9.85 4.01
C ASN A 139 -13.69 10.70 2.92
N VAL A 140 -12.70 10.13 2.23
CA VAL A 140 -12.19 10.73 0.98
C VAL A 140 -13.23 10.55 -0.11
N THR A 141 -13.59 11.65 -0.75
CA THR A 141 -14.58 11.73 -1.83
C THR A 141 -13.92 12.19 -3.14
N PRO A 142 -14.59 12.02 -4.30
CA PRO A 142 -14.10 12.59 -5.55
C PRO A 142 -13.94 14.11 -5.54
N CYS A 143 -14.66 14.83 -4.67
CA CYS A 143 -14.54 16.28 -4.54
C CYS A 143 -13.24 16.74 -3.87
N ASP A 144 -12.53 15.84 -3.18
CA ASP A 144 -11.25 16.11 -2.53
C ASP A 144 -10.07 16.02 -3.51
N GLN A 145 -10.31 15.50 -4.72
CA GLN A 145 -9.33 15.40 -5.80
C GLN A 145 -9.35 16.69 -6.62
N ALA A 146 -8.37 17.56 -6.39
CA ALA A 146 -8.15 18.78 -7.17
C ALA A 146 -7.35 18.52 -8.46
#